data_AF-A0A3E1EFQ0-F1
#
_entry.id   AF-A0A3E1EFQ0-F1
#
_cell.length_a   1.000
_cell.length_b   1.000
_cell.length_c   1.000
_cell.angle_alpha   90.00
_cell.angle_beta   90.00
_cell.angle_gamma   90.00
#
_symmetry.space_group_name_H-M   'P 1'
#
loop_
_entity.id
_entity.type
_entity.pdbx_description
1 polymer ?
#
loop_
_entity_poly.entity_id
_entity_poly.type
_entity_poly.pdbx_seq_one_letter_code
_entity_poly.pdbx_strand_id
1 'polypeptide(L)'
;MRTILSLDSAGRIIIPKAIREKLHLGPGTSLQVEVIGDRIELTQVLPEIRLEKKGKRRVVVGTGSFDAVDAVAESREEYVSRLDKPRSK
;
A
#
# COMPACT_ATOMS: atom_id res chain seq x y z
N MET A 1 -5.30 -18.29 15.07
CA MET A 1 -6.60 -18.92 14.75
C MET A 1 -6.36 -19.87 13.59
N ARG A 2 -6.71 -21.15 13.73
CA ARG A 2 -6.59 -22.17 12.68
C ARG A 2 -8.00 -22.60 12.28
N THR A 3 -8.31 -22.58 10.99
CA THR A 3 -9.60 -22.99 10.46
C THR A 3 -9.39 -23.93 9.29
N ILE A 4 -10.25 -24.92 9.13
CA ILE A 4 -10.28 -25.81 7.96
C ILE A 4 -11.31 -25.21 7.01
N LEU A 5 -10.94 -25.05 5.74
CA LEU A 5 -11.82 -24.54 4.69
C LEU A 5 -11.88 -25.57 3.57
N SER A 6 -13.04 -25.70 2.96
CA SER A 6 -13.24 -26.47 1.74
C SER A 6 -13.37 -25.51 0.56
N LEU A 7 -12.94 -25.97 -0.61
CA LEU A 7 -13.26 -25.29 -1.86
C LEU A 7 -14.76 -25.44 -2.12
N ASP A 8 -15.37 -24.39 -2.68
CA ASP A 8 -16.73 -24.51 -3.20
C ASP A 8 -16.75 -25.30 -4.52
N SER A 9 -17.93 -25.51 -5.09
CA SER A 9 -18.10 -26.23 -6.36
C SER A 9 -17.40 -25.58 -7.55
N ALA A 10 -17.04 -24.30 -7.46
CA ALA A 10 -16.33 -23.56 -8.48
C ALA A 10 -14.81 -23.51 -8.22
N GLY A 11 -14.31 -24.22 -7.19
CA GLY A 11 -12.90 -24.23 -6.84
C GLY A 11 -12.41 -22.96 -6.14
N ARG A 12 -13.31 -22.17 -5.55
CA ARG A 12 -12.95 -20.92 -4.85
C ARG A 12 -12.74 -21.18 -3.35
N ILE A 13 -11.78 -20.46 -2.76
CA ILE A 13 -11.58 -20.41 -1.31
C ILE A 13 -12.45 -19.28 -0.74
N ILE A 14 -13.39 -19.62 0.15
CA ILE A 14 -14.19 -18.63 0.86
C ILE A 14 -13.47 -18.23 2.14
N ILE A 15 -13.04 -16.98 2.23
CA ILE A 15 -12.42 -16.44 3.44
C ILE A 15 -13.52 -16.13 4.48
N PRO A 16 -13.50 -16.75 5.67
CA PRO A 16 -14.47 -16.47 6.73
C PRO A 16 -14.53 -15.00 7.12
N LYS A 17 -15.72 -14.53 7.51
CA LYS A 17 -15.97 -13.14 7.93
C LYS A 17 -14.95 -12.64 8.96
N ALA A 18 -14.65 -13.43 9.99
CA ALA A 18 -13.71 -13.04 11.04
C ALA A 18 -12.28 -12.80 10.52
N ILE A 19 -11.84 -13.56 9.51
CA ILE A 19 -10.52 -13.37 8.88
C ILE A 19 -10.56 -12.13 7.97
N ARG A 20 -11.64 -11.96 7.19
CA ARG A 20 -11.82 -10.76 6.36
C ARG A 20 -11.78 -9.48 7.17
N GLU A 21 -12.48 -9.43 8.30
CA GLU A 21 -12.50 -8.25 9.18
C GLU A 21 -11.13 -7.99 9.82
N LYS A 22 -10.46 -9.05 10.30
CA LYS A 22 -9.13 -8.92 10.92
C LYS A 22 -8.06 -8.43 9.94
N LEU A 23 -8.15 -8.82 8.68
CA LEU A 23 -7.21 -8.44 7.62
C LEU A 23 -7.73 -7.30 6.74
N HIS A 24 -8.85 -6.66 7.11
CA HIS A 24 -9.51 -5.59 6.35
C HIS A 24 -9.75 -5.92 4.85
N LEU A 25 -10.07 -7.18 4.55
CA LEU A 25 -10.32 -7.65 3.18
C LEU A 25 -11.76 -7.31 2.78
N GLY A 26 -11.90 -6.36 1.86
CA GLY A 26 -13.17 -5.99 1.22
C GLY A 26 -13.31 -6.51 -0.21
N PRO A 27 -14.51 -6.41 -0.81
CA PRO A 27 -14.69 -6.63 -2.25
C PRO A 27 -13.71 -5.77 -3.07
N GLY A 28 -13.08 -6.36 -4.10
CA GLY A 28 -12.08 -5.67 -4.92
C GLY A 28 -10.67 -5.63 -4.33
N THR A 29 -10.45 -6.15 -3.12
CA THR A 29 -9.10 -6.30 -2.56
C THR A 29 -8.28 -7.25 -3.43
N SER A 30 -7.13 -6.79 -3.90
CA SER A 30 -6.19 -7.62 -4.66
C SER A 30 -5.28 -8.38 -3.70
N LEU A 31 -5.12 -9.68 -3.93
CA LEU A 31 -4.23 -10.56 -3.19
C LEU A 31 -3.20 -11.15 -4.15
N GLN A 32 -1.94 -11.12 -3.75
CA GLN A 32 -0.89 -11.92 -4.36
C GLN A 32 -0.96 -13.34 -3.81
N VAL A 33 -0.81 -14.31 -4.69
CA VAL A 33 -0.83 -15.75 -4.37
C VAL A 33 0.54 -16.31 -4.68
N GLU A 34 1.17 -16.91 -3.68
CA GLU A 34 2.46 -17.60 -3.85
C GLU A 34 2.34 -19.06 -3.42
N VAL A 35 2.96 -19.95 -4.18
CA VAL A 35 3.03 -21.38 -3.85
C VAL A 35 4.40 -21.66 -3.25
N ILE A 36 4.42 -22.08 -1.98
CA ILE A 36 5.63 -22.37 -1.23
C ILE A 36 5.59 -23.83 -0.81
N GLY A 37 6.25 -24.68 -1.60
CA GLY A 37 6.22 -26.13 -1.42
C GLY A 37 4.81 -26.68 -1.59
N ASP A 38 4.21 -27.16 -0.49
CA ASP A 38 2.85 -27.69 -0.41
C ASP A 38 1.83 -26.67 0.15
N ARG A 39 2.23 -25.41 0.31
CA ARG A 39 1.41 -24.34 0.91
C ARG A 39 1.16 -23.22 -0.07
N ILE A 40 0.08 -22.49 0.18
CA ILE A 40 -0.24 -21.25 -0.50
C ILE A 40 -0.18 -20.12 0.51
N GLU A 41 0.58 -19.07 0.20
CA GLU A 41 0.57 -17.81 0.95
C GLU A 41 -0.22 -16.75 0.17
N LEU A 42 -1.03 -15.99 0.91
CA LEU A 42 -1.87 -14.93 0.39
C LEU A 42 -1.48 -13.62 1.06
N THR A 43 -1.02 -12.66 0.26
CA THR A 43 -0.57 -11.35 0.75
C THR A 43 -1.39 -10.26 0.09
N GLN A 44 -1.87 -9.28 0.87
CA GLN A 44 -2.61 -8.15 0.31
C GLN A 44 -1.68 -7.28 -0.54
N VAL A 45 -2.09 -6.99 -1.77
CA VAL A 45 -1.39 -6.01 -2.61
C VAL A 45 -1.83 -4.63 -2.14
N LEU A 46 -0.96 -3.97 -1.38
CA LEU A 46 -1.18 -2.60 -0.96
C LEU A 46 -0.77 -1.65 -2.08
N PRO A 47 -1.53 -0.55 -2.31
CA PRO A 47 -1.09 0.47 -3.24
C PRO A 47 0.23 1.07 -2.75
N GLU A 48 1.19 1.20 -3.67
CA GLU A 48 2.46 1.87 -3.41
C GLU A 48 2.23 3.23 -2.75
N ILE A 49 3.02 3.53 -1.73
CA ILE A 49 3.00 4.85 -1.12
C ILE A 49 3.59 5.84 -2.11
N ARG A 50 2.82 6.89 -2.41
CA ARG A 50 3.27 8.00 -3.23
C ARG A 50 3.00 9.31 -2.52
N LEU A 51 3.94 10.25 -2.67
CA LEU A 51 3.74 11.64 -2.28
C LEU A 51 3.03 12.37 -3.40
N GLU A 52 1.79 12.77 -3.17
CA GLU A 52 1.04 13.61 -4.10
C GLU A 52 0.97 15.05 -3.61
N LYS A 53 1.09 16.01 -4.54
CA LYS A 53 0.88 17.43 -4.23
C LYS A 53 -0.59 17.79 -4.40
N LYS A 54 -1.30 18.04 -3.30
CA LYS A 54 -2.67 18.57 -3.31
C LYS A 54 -2.65 20.05 -2.89
N GLY A 55 -2.67 20.93 -3.90
CA GLY A 55 -2.56 22.38 -3.72
C GLY A 55 -1.17 22.79 -3.21
N LYS A 56 -1.11 23.44 -2.04
CA LYS A 56 0.16 23.84 -1.38
C LYS A 56 0.74 22.77 -0.45
N ARG A 57 0.08 21.62 -0.27
CA ARG A 57 0.49 20.57 0.66
C ARG A 57 0.90 19.30 -0.09
N ARG A 58 1.96 18.64 0.38
CA ARG A 58 2.29 17.25 -0.01
C ARG A 58 1.50 16.31 0.90
N VAL A 59 0.90 15.27 0.32
CA VAL A 59 0.03 14.30 0.98
C VAL A 59 0.55 12.91 0.66
N VAL A 60 0.67 12.07 1.67
CA VAL A 60 0.99 10.65 1.50
C VAL A 60 -0.28 9.93 1.07
N VAL A 61 -0.24 9.27 -0.09
CA VAL A 61 -1.35 8.49 -0.64
C VAL A 61 -0.90 7.03 -0.73
N GLY A 62 -1.77 6.11 -0.30
CA GLY A 62 -1.47 4.69 -0.21
C GLY A 62 -1.35 4.20 1.24
N THR A 63 -1.02 2.93 1.41
CA THR A 63 -0.93 2.28 2.72
C THR A 63 0.35 1.44 2.77
N GLY A 64 1.25 1.73 3.71
CA GLY A 64 2.52 1.03 3.88
C GLY A 64 3.46 1.80 4.81
N SER A 65 4.73 1.38 4.90
CA SER A 65 5.78 2.14 5.57
C SER A 65 6.29 3.27 4.69
N PHE A 66 6.22 4.50 5.18
CA PHE A 66 6.69 5.70 4.50
C PHE A 66 7.89 6.27 5.26
N ASP A 67 9.00 6.53 4.56
CA ASP A 67 10.13 7.24 5.16
C ASP A 67 9.90 8.75 5.11
N ALA A 68 9.53 9.31 6.27
CA ALA A 68 9.29 10.73 6.40
C ALA A 68 10.58 11.58 6.31
N VAL A 69 11.75 11.00 6.59
CA VAL A 69 13.04 11.69 6.56
C VAL A 69 13.47 11.95 5.13
N ASP A 70 13.40 10.93 4.27
CA ASP A 70 13.72 11.05 2.84
C ASP A 70 12.81 12.07 2.15
N ALA A 71 11.51 12.03 2.44
CA ALA A 71 10.53 12.97 1.90
C ALA A 71 10.80 14.43 2.29
N VAL A 72 11.30 14.66 3.50
CA VAL A 72 11.67 16.00 3.98
C VAL A 72 12.97 16.46 3.33
N ALA A 73 13.95 15.56 3.15
CA ALA A 73 15.20 15.87 2.46
C ALA A 73 14.94 16.34 1.02
N GLU A 74 14.14 15.60 0.27
CA GLU A 74 13.76 15.93 -1.12
C GLU A 74 12.97 17.26 -1.19
N SER A 75 12.11 17.53 -0.21
CA SER A 75 11.38 18.82 -0.12
C SER A 75 12.31 20.00 0.17
N ARG A 76 13.41 19.79 0.90
CA ARG A 76 14.42 20.82 1.18
C ARG A 76 15.23 21.16 -0.07
N GLU A 77 15.64 20.16 -0.85
CA GLU A 77 16.33 20.38 -2.13
C GLU A 77 15.47 21.19 -3.11
N GLU A 78 14.17 20.88 -3.16
CA GLU A 78 13.20 21.62 -3.97
C GLU A 78 12.98 23.08 -3.49
N TYR A 79 13.27 23.37 -2.22
CA TYR A 79 13.23 24.74 -1.67
C TYR A 79 14.53 25.50 -1.95
N VAL A 80 15.68 24.85 -1.76
CA VAL A 80 17.01 25.44 -2.05
C VAL A 80 17.12 25.81 -3.53
N SER A 81 16.72 24.92 -4.43
CA SER A 81 16.68 25.20 -5.88
C SER A 81 15.72 26.33 -6.27
N ARG A 82 14.71 26.62 -5.45
CA ARG A 82 13.79 27.74 -5.65
C ARG A 82 14.37 29.07 -5.17
N LEU A 83 15.23 29.04 -4.16
CA LEU A 83 15.97 30.22 -3.68
C LEU A 83 17.14 30.60 -4.59
N ASP A 84 17.74 29.60 -5.25
CA ASP A 84 18.89 29.78 -6.15
C ASP A 84 18.52 30.29 -7.56
N LYS A 85 17.23 30.37 -7.87
CA LYS A 85 16.78 31.03 -9.10
C LYS A 85 16.95 32.54 -8.94
N PRO A 86 17.67 33.22 -9.85
CA PRO A 86 17.78 34.67 -9.80
C PRO A 86 16.38 35.27 -9.84
N ARG A 87 16.06 36.12 -8.86
CA ARG A 87 14.81 36.88 -8.88
C ARG A 87 14.86 37.73 -10.15
N SER A 88 14.06 37.36 -11.16
CA SER A 88 13.90 38.20 -12.35
C SER A 88 13.45 39.57 -11.88
N LYS A 89 14.24 40.59 -12.23
CA LYS A 89 13.84 41.99 -12.16
C LYS A 89 12.70 42.27 -13.14
#